data_AF-A0A2E6KK86-F1
#
_entry.id   AF-A0A2E6KK86-F1
#
_cell.length_a   1.000
_cell.length_b   1.000
_cell.length_c   1.000
_cell.angle_alpha   90.00
_cell.angle_beta   90.00
_cell.angle_gamma   90.00
#
_symmetry.space_group_name_H-M   'P 1'
#
loop_
_entity.id
_entity.type
_entity.pdbx_description
1 polymer ?
#
loop_
_entity_poly.entity_id
_entity_poly.type
_entity_poly.pdbx_seq_one_letter_code
_entity_poly.pdbx_strand_id
1 'polypeptide(L)'
;MAQFPLMPKAAAIWLFENTTLTFDQIGAYTGLHPLEVQALADGEVSANIVGQDPILNDELTQEEIDKAQADSSYRMVMKKNNLPKAKKRSSGPRYTPISKRGDKPDAIAFLVKNHPDLPDSQIVKLIGTTKNTISKIRDRSHYNISNIKPRHPVELGLCTSEDLNKALEKAEKAAAKKAPKKEVPTDNAAAEAEAEAQSA
;
A
#
# COMPACT_ATOMS: atom_id res chain seq x y z
N MET A 1 18.00 -0.54 18.31
CA MET A 1 17.68 -1.57 17.29
C MET A 1 18.98 -1.84 16.54
N ALA A 2 19.47 -3.08 16.54
CA ALA A 2 20.60 -3.45 15.70
C ALA A 2 20.15 -3.33 14.23
N GLN A 3 20.88 -2.52 13.46
CA GLN A 3 20.58 -2.25 12.06
C GLN A 3 21.55 -3.09 11.24
N PHE A 4 21.01 -4.00 10.44
CA PHE A 4 21.78 -4.90 9.58
C PHE A 4 21.73 -4.44 8.12
N PRO A 5 22.74 -4.81 7.31
CA PRO A 5 22.74 -4.58 5.87
C PRO A 5 21.55 -5.22 5.17
N LEU A 6 21.12 -4.64 4.05
CA LEU A 6 19.96 -5.13 3.29
C LEU A 6 20.17 -6.56 2.78
N MET A 7 21.40 -6.89 2.40
CA MET A 7 21.81 -8.20 1.86
C MET A 7 22.94 -8.79 2.70
N PRO A 8 22.65 -9.36 3.89
CA PRO A 8 23.68 -9.72 4.87
C PRO A 8 24.65 -10.79 4.39
N LYS A 9 24.19 -11.81 3.65
CA LYS A 9 25.06 -12.87 3.10
C LYS A 9 26.00 -12.34 2.00
N ALA A 10 25.50 -11.48 1.12
CA ALA A 10 26.31 -10.89 0.05
C ALA A 10 27.35 -9.90 0.61
N ALA A 11 26.98 -9.11 1.60
CA ALA A 11 27.89 -8.22 2.31
C ALA A 11 28.96 -9.01 3.09
N ALA A 12 28.59 -10.14 3.71
CA ALA A 12 29.55 -11.01 4.42
C ALA A 12 30.62 -11.58 3.47
N ILE A 13 30.21 -12.10 2.31
CA ILE A 13 31.13 -12.64 1.30
C ILE A 13 32.10 -11.54 0.83
N TRP A 14 31.57 -10.37 0.48
CA TRP A 14 32.41 -9.25 0.04
C TRP A 14 33.40 -8.80 1.13
N LEU A 15 32.94 -8.65 2.37
CA LEU A 15 33.80 -8.24 3.49
C LEU A 15 34.91 -9.26 3.73
N PHE A 16 34.61 -10.55 3.74
CA PHE A 16 35.62 -11.59 3.90
C PHE A 16 36.65 -11.60 2.76
N GLU A 17 36.22 -11.43 1.51
CA GLU A 17 37.11 -11.46 0.34
C GLU A 17 38.00 -10.21 0.22
N ASN A 18 37.53 -9.05 0.69
CA ASN A 18 38.18 -7.75 0.47
C ASN A 18 38.78 -7.14 1.74
N THR A 19 38.65 -7.79 2.91
CA THR A 19 39.13 -7.26 4.19
C THR A 19 39.78 -8.34 5.06
N THR A 20 40.57 -7.94 6.05
CA THR A 20 41.20 -8.84 7.04
C THR A 20 40.36 -9.03 8.31
N LEU A 21 39.06 -8.76 8.24
CA LEU A 21 38.16 -8.82 9.39
C LEU A 21 37.95 -10.25 9.88
N THR A 22 37.73 -10.40 11.19
CA THR A 22 37.42 -11.70 11.79
C THR A 22 35.96 -12.10 11.52
N PHE A 23 35.67 -13.41 11.52
CA PHE A 23 34.30 -13.91 11.34
C PHE A 23 33.32 -13.37 12.39
N ASP A 24 33.80 -13.11 13.61
CA ASP A 24 33.00 -12.49 14.66
C ASP A 24 32.61 -11.04 14.33
N GLN A 25 33.52 -10.26 13.74
CA GLN A 25 33.23 -8.88 13.34
C GLN A 25 32.25 -8.83 12.17
N ILE A 26 32.44 -9.71 11.17
CA ILE A 26 31.54 -9.83 10.02
C ILE A 26 30.15 -10.30 10.49
N GLY A 27 30.09 -11.29 11.37
CA GLY A 27 28.84 -11.79 11.95
C GLY A 27 28.11 -10.72 12.75
N ALA A 28 28.83 -9.96 13.59
CA ALA A 28 28.24 -8.86 14.35
C ALA A 28 27.65 -7.75 13.46
N TYR A 29 28.28 -7.44 12.33
CA TYR A 29 27.79 -6.45 11.37
C TYR A 29 26.60 -6.97 10.54
N THR A 30 26.67 -8.21 10.08
CA THR A 30 25.65 -8.79 9.19
C THR A 30 24.48 -9.44 9.92
N GLY A 31 24.60 -9.65 11.24
CA GLY A 31 23.62 -10.35 12.05
C GLY A 31 23.66 -11.87 11.88
N LEU A 32 24.73 -12.41 11.31
CA LEU A 32 24.94 -13.84 11.09
C LEU A 32 25.80 -14.42 12.22
N HIS A 33 25.60 -15.71 12.52
CA HIS A 33 26.49 -16.40 13.45
C HIS A 33 27.87 -16.60 12.80
N PRO A 34 29.00 -16.52 13.55
CA PRO A 34 30.35 -16.70 12.99
C PRO A 34 30.52 -18.00 12.18
N LEU A 35 29.88 -19.09 12.61
CA LEU A 35 29.86 -20.36 11.88
C LEU A 35 29.15 -20.26 10.52
N GLU A 36 28.12 -19.43 10.38
CA GLU A 36 27.47 -19.20 9.10
C GLU A 36 28.37 -18.39 8.16
N VAL A 37 29.12 -17.42 8.71
CA VAL A 37 30.12 -16.66 7.94
C VAL A 37 31.25 -17.59 7.47
N GLN A 38 31.69 -18.51 8.33
CA GLN A 38 32.66 -19.54 7.95
C GLN A 38 32.14 -20.45 6.84
N ALA A 39 30.91 -20.95 6.93
CA ALA A 39 30.31 -21.78 5.89
C ALA A 39 30.13 -21.02 4.55
N LEU A 40 29.95 -19.69 4.59
CA LEU A 40 29.93 -18.84 3.40
C LEU A 40 31.33 -18.70 2.79
N ALA A 41 32.36 -18.55 3.63
CA ALA A 41 33.76 -18.48 3.22
C ALA A 41 34.27 -19.81 2.63
N ASP A 42 33.83 -20.94 3.18
CA ASP A 42 34.18 -22.29 2.73
C ASP A 42 33.47 -22.69 1.42
N GLY A 43 32.53 -21.87 0.92
CA GLY A 43 31.83 -22.14 -0.33
C GLY A 43 30.62 -23.07 -0.23
N GLU A 44 30.29 -23.59 0.96
CA GLU A 44 29.27 -24.63 1.16
C GLU A 44 27.85 -24.11 0.91
N VAL A 45 27.60 -22.84 1.23
CA VAL A 45 26.26 -22.20 1.15
C VAL A 45 26.18 -21.14 0.03
N SER A 46 27.32 -20.74 -0.53
CA SER A 46 27.46 -19.53 -1.37
C SER A 46 27.45 -19.77 -2.88
N ALA A 47 27.20 -21.00 -3.36
CA ALA A 47 27.30 -21.36 -4.79
C ALA A 47 26.52 -20.46 -5.77
N ASN A 48 25.51 -19.70 -5.31
CA ASN A 48 24.73 -18.76 -6.14
C ASN A 48 24.66 -17.32 -5.57
N ILE A 49 25.45 -16.96 -4.55
CA ILE A 49 25.41 -15.62 -3.93
C ILE A 49 26.65 -14.85 -4.35
N VAL A 50 26.45 -13.76 -5.11
CA VAL A 50 27.54 -12.85 -5.50
C VAL A 50 27.79 -11.85 -4.36
N GLY A 51 29.07 -11.70 -3.98
CA GLY A 51 29.49 -10.70 -3.00
C GLY A 51 29.12 -9.28 -3.46
N GLN A 52 28.55 -8.48 -2.56
CA GLN A 52 28.14 -7.11 -2.87
C GLN A 52 28.78 -6.12 -1.90
N ASP A 53 29.39 -5.09 -2.48
CA ASP A 53 30.14 -4.08 -1.74
C ASP A 53 29.22 -3.21 -0.85
N PRO A 54 29.37 -3.25 0.48
CA PRO A 54 28.57 -2.44 1.40
C PRO A 54 28.94 -0.95 1.36
N ILE A 55 30.13 -0.57 0.86
CA ILE A 55 30.53 0.82 0.63
C ILE A 55 29.78 1.39 -0.57
N LEU A 56 29.70 0.64 -1.67
CA LEU A 56 28.94 1.06 -2.86
C LEU A 56 27.43 1.20 -2.57
N ASN A 57 26.91 0.41 -1.64
CA ASN A 57 25.52 0.53 -1.18
C ASN A 57 25.29 1.67 -0.18
N ASP A 58 26.32 2.47 0.13
CA ASP A 58 26.30 3.52 1.15
C ASP A 58 25.92 2.99 2.55
N GLU A 59 26.18 1.72 2.83
CA GLU A 59 25.87 1.06 4.11
C GLU A 59 27.05 1.15 5.10
N LEU A 60 28.28 1.18 4.57
CA LEU A 60 29.52 1.34 5.32
C LEU A 60 30.43 2.41 4.72
N THR A 61 31.40 2.89 5.49
CA THR A 61 32.47 3.77 4.99
C THR A 61 33.80 3.04 5.06
N GLN A 62 34.74 3.40 4.17
CA GLN A 62 36.10 2.84 4.21
C GLN A 62 36.77 3.07 5.57
N GLU A 63 36.60 4.26 6.15
CA GLU A 63 37.14 4.59 7.47
C GLU A 63 36.65 3.66 8.58
N GLU A 64 35.43 3.14 8.48
CA GLU A 64 34.87 2.21 9.45
C GLU A 64 35.49 0.81 9.31
N ILE A 65 35.76 0.37 8.07
CA ILE A 65 36.49 -0.87 7.80
C ILE A 65 37.92 -0.75 8.34
N ASP A 66 38.60 0.36 8.09
CA ASP A 66 39.99 0.54 8.51
C ASP A 66 40.13 0.50 10.04
N LYS A 67 39.18 1.09 10.78
CA LYS A 67 39.10 0.97 12.26
C LYS A 67 38.88 -0.47 12.70
N ALA A 68 37.99 -1.19 12.02
CA ALA A 68 37.70 -2.58 12.34
C ALA A 68 38.85 -3.53 12.01
N GLN A 69 39.65 -3.23 10.99
CA GLN A 69 40.87 -3.96 10.66
C GLN A 69 41.99 -3.72 11.68
N ALA A 70 42.07 -2.52 12.26
CA ALA A 70 43.06 -2.17 13.28
C ALA A 70 42.76 -2.80 14.65
N ASP A 71 41.49 -3.05 14.97
CA ASP A 71 41.05 -3.62 16.25
C ASP A 71 40.04 -4.76 16.05
N SER A 72 40.46 -5.99 16.35
CA SER A 72 39.62 -7.20 16.21
C SER A 72 38.42 -7.23 17.17
N SER A 73 38.44 -6.45 18.25
CA SER A 73 37.32 -6.32 19.19
C SER A 73 36.28 -5.29 18.76
N TYR A 74 36.62 -4.46 17.77
CA TYR A 74 35.75 -3.40 17.27
C TYR A 74 34.55 -3.96 16.53
N ARG A 75 33.38 -3.36 16.76
CA ARG A 75 32.11 -3.71 16.11
C ARG A 75 31.66 -2.58 15.20
N MET A 76 31.70 -2.82 13.89
CA MET A 76 31.34 -1.86 12.86
C MET A 76 29.89 -1.39 13.02
N VAL A 77 29.67 -0.09 12.81
CA VAL A 77 28.35 0.53 12.86
C VAL A 77 27.91 0.94 11.46
N MET A 78 26.70 0.52 11.09
CA MET A 78 26.13 0.87 9.78
C MET A 78 25.90 2.38 9.66
N LYS A 79 26.21 2.94 8.48
CA LYS A 79 25.96 4.33 8.16
C LYS A 79 24.46 4.62 8.22
N LYS A 80 24.08 5.72 8.87
CA LYS A 80 22.67 6.13 8.97
C LYS A 80 22.20 6.69 7.63
N ASN A 81 21.58 5.85 6.81
CA ASN A 81 21.00 6.31 5.54
C ASN A 81 19.69 7.05 5.78
N ASN A 82 19.70 8.34 5.44
CA ASN A 82 18.51 9.21 5.41
C ASN A 82 17.72 9.04 4.11
N LEU A 83 17.62 7.79 3.62
CA LEU A 83 16.78 7.51 2.46
C LEU A 83 15.33 7.37 2.93
N PRO A 84 14.37 8.07 2.28
CA PRO A 84 12.97 7.96 2.64
C PRO A 84 12.51 6.52 2.43
N LYS A 85 11.98 5.91 3.50
CA LYS A 85 11.45 4.54 3.46
C LYS A 85 10.44 4.42 2.30
N ALA A 86 10.63 3.41 1.45
CA ALA A 86 9.75 3.17 0.31
C ALA A 86 8.28 3.16 0.75
N LYS A 87 7.50 4.11 0.23
CA LYS A 87 6.08 4.24 0.56
C LYS A 87 5.38 2.94 0.15
N LYS A 88 4.75 2.25 1.12
CA LYS A 88 3.92 1.07 0.82
C LYS A 88 2.96 1.47 -0.30
N ARG A 89 3.02 0.78 -1.46
CA ARG A 89 2.16 1.10 -2.61
C ARG A 89 0.72 1.14 -2.12
N SER A 90 -0.02 2.19 -2.48
CA SER A 90 -1.46 2.22 -2.20
C SER A 90 -2.07 0.95 -2.79
N SER A 91 -2.77 0.18 -1.96
CA SER A 91 -3.43 -1.06 -2.36
C SER A 91 -4.23 -0.81 -3.65
N GLY A 92 -3.70 -1.29 -4.78
CA GLY A 92 -4.39 -1.26 -6.05
C GLY A 92 -5.54 -2.28 -6.05
N PRO A 93 -6.34 -2.34 -7.12
CA PRO A 93 -7.40 -3.33 -7.25
C PRO A 93 -6.83 -4.73 -7.00
N ARG A 94 -7.38 -5.47 -6.04
CA ARG A 94 -6.93 -6.84 -5.74
C ARG A 94 -7.18 -7.71 -6.98
N TYR A 95 -6.19 -8.51 -7.34
CA TYR A 95 -6.33 -9.48 -8.41
C TYR A 95 -7.48 -10.45 -8.08
N THR A 96 -8.46 -10.54 -8.98
CA THR A 96 -9.55 -11.51 -8.82
C THR A 96 -9.20 -12.80 -9.56
N PRO A 97 -9.14 -13.95 -8.86
CA PRO A 97 -8.85 -15.24 -9.47
C PRO A 97 -9.91 -15.57 -10.54
N ILE A 98 -9.50 -16.33 -11.56
CA ILE A 98 -10.33 -16.63 -12.74
C ILE A 98 -11.68 -17.26 -12.37
N SER A 99 -11.70 -18.15 -11.37
CA SER A 99 -12.90 -18.82 -10.87
C SER A 99 -13.98 -17.84 -10.38
N LYS A 100 -13.57 -16.75 -9.74
CA LYS A 100 -14.46 -15.74 -9.16
C LYS A 100 -14.81 -14.59 -10.12
N ARG A 101 -14.31 -14.62 -11.36
CA ARG A 101 -14.62 -13.54 -12.33
C ARG A 101 -16.07 -13.60 -12.81
N GLY A 102 -16.67 -14.78 -12.83
CA GLY A 102 -18.10 -14.97 -13.14
C GLY A 102 -19.03 -14.32 -12.12
N ASP A 103 -18.59 -14.17 -10.87
CA ASP A 103 -19.39 -13.61 -9.77
C ASP A 103 -19.36 -12.07 -9.72
N LYS A 104 -18.46 -11.43 -10.47
CA LYS A 104 -18.35 -9.97 -10.56
C LYS A 104 -19.67 -9.29 -10.99
N PRO A 105 -20.35 -9.72 -12.07
CA PRO A 105 -21.61 -9.11 -12.46
C PRO A 105 -22.70 -9.22 -11.38
N ASP A 106 -22.76 -10.32 -10.65
CA ASP A 106 -23.71 -10.55 -9.54
C ASP A 106 -23.47 -9.55 -8.39
N ALA A 107 -22.20 -9.34 -8.04
CA ALA A 107 -21.79 -8.37 -7.03
C ALA A 107 -22.08 -6.92 -7.46
N ILE A 108 -21.85 -6.57 -8.73
CA ILE A 108 -22.15 -5.23 -9.25
C ILE A 108 -23.66 -4.99 -9.22
N ALA A 109 -24.46 -5.98 -9.64
CA ALA A 109 -25.92 -5.87 -9.62
C ALA A 109 -26.46 -5.67 -8.20
N PHE A 110 -25.87 -6.31 -7.19
CA PHE A 110 -26.19 -6.07 -5.79
C PHE A 110 -25.85 -4.64 -5.35
N LEU A 111 -24.63 -4.16 -5.63
CA LEU A 111 -24.20 -2.82 -5.23
C LEU A 111 -25.05 -1.73 -5.88
N VAL A 112 -25.33 -1.84 -7.18
CA VAL A 112 -26.15 -0.85 -7.90
C VAL A 112 -27.59 -0.84 -7.38
N LYS A 113 -28.13 -2.00 -6.99
CA LYS A 113 -29.49 -2.11 -6.45
C LYS A 113 -29.62 -1.56 -5.03
N ASN A 114 -28.68 -1.87 -4.14
CA ASN A 114 -28.79 -1.55 -2.71
C ASN A 114 -28.10 -0.24 -2.32
N HIS A 115 -27.12 0.21 -3.10
CA HIS A 115 -26.35 1.43 -2.84
C HIS A 115 -26.24 2.27 -4.12
N PRO A 116 -27.34 2.90 -4.58
CA PRO A 116 -27.32 3.72 -5.80
C PRO A 116 -26.41 4.94 -5.68
N ASP A 117 -26.16 5.42 -4.46
CA ASP A 117 -25.28 6.56 -4.18
C ASP A 117 -23.78 6.24 -4.28
N LEU A 118 -23.42 4.95 -4.43
CA LEU A 118 -22.03 4.50 -4.54
C LEU A 118 -21.47 4.86 -5.93
N PRO A 119 -20.44 5.72 -6.03
CA PRO A 119 -19.91 6.10 -7.33
C PRO A 119 -19.18 4.94 -8.02
N ASP A 120 -19.30 4.86 -9.35
CA ASP A 120 -18.71 3.82 -10.18
C ASP A 120 -17.19 3.68 -9.98
N SER A 121 -16.51 4.78 -9.62
CA SER A 121 -15.07 4.79 -9.32
C SER A 121 -14.70 3.97 -8.07
N GLN A 122 -15.59 3.86 -7.09
CA GLN A 122 -15.39 3.03 -5.91
C GLN A 122 -15.75 1.57 -6.21
N ILE A 123 -16.79 1.31 -7.00
CA ILE A 123 -17.16 -0.04 -7.44
C ILE A 123 -16.00 -0.69 -8.24
N VAL A 124 -15.35 0.08 -9.12
CA VAL A 124 -14.16 -0.36 -9.87
C VAL A 124 -13.03 -0.78 -8.92
N LYS A 125 -12.78 -0.03 -7.85
CA LYS A 125 -11.71 -0.32 -6.88
C LYS A 125 -12.04 -1.52 -5.99
N LEU A 126 -13.30 -1.67 -5.60
CA LEU A 126 -13.77 -2.76 -4.73
C LEU A 126 -13.75 -4.12 -5.45
N ILE A 127 -14.34 -4.20 -6.64
CA ILE A 127 -14.57 -5.46 -7.36
C ILE A 127 -13.45 -5.76 -8.37
N GLY A 128 -12.69 -4.75 -8.79
CA GLY A 128 -11.70 -4.88 -9.85
C GLY A 128 -12.36 -5.13 -11.20
N THR A 129 -13.34 -4.28 -11.56
CA THR A 129 -14.06 -4.30 -12.85
C THR A 129 -13.82 -3.01 -13.62
N THR A 130 -14.42 -2.86 -14.81
CA THR A 130 -14.36 -1.62 -15.59
C THR A 130 -15.66 -0.82 -15.45
N LYS A 131 -15.58 0.50 -15.66
CA LYS A 131 -16.77 1.38 -15.68
C LYS A 131 -17.79 0.95 -16.74
N ASN A 132 -17.33 0.52 -17.92
CA ASN A 132 -18.19 0.04 -19.00
C ASN A 132 -19.02 -1.19 -18.57
N THR A 133 -18.41 -2.12 -17.84
CA THR A 133 -19.13 -3.28 -17.30
C THR A 133 -20.22 -2.85 -16.31
N ILE A 134 -19.95 -1.85 -15.46
CA ILE A 134 -20.93 -1.32 -14.50
C ILE A 134 -22.10 -0.67 -15.25
N SER A 135 -21.83 0.18 -16.24
CA SER A 135 -22.86 0.80 -17.08
C SER A 135 -23.74 -0.24 -17.76
N LYS A 136 -23.16 -1.26 -18.40
CA LYS A 136 -23.92 -2.35 -19.03
C LYS A 136 -24.83 -3.12 -18.09
N ILE A 137 -24.43 -3.27 -16.82
CA ILE A 137 -25.27 -3.94 -15.81
C ILE A 137 -26.41 -3.00 -15.36
N ARG A 138 -26.14 -1.70 -15.21
CA ARG A 138 -27.15 -0.67 -14.89
C ARG A 138 -28.19 -0.57 -16.02
N ASP A 139 -27.74 -0.58 -17.26
CA ASP A 139 -28.57 -0.48 -18.48
C ASP A 139 -29.17 -1.83 -18.89
N ARG A 140 -28.91 -2.91 -18.13
CA ARG A 140 -29.36 -4.28 -18.42
C ARG A 140 -28.95 -4.80 -19.82
N SER A 141 -27.87 -4.27 -20.39
CA SER A 141 -27.31 -4.63 -21.71
C SER A 141 -26.11 -5.57 -21.64
N HIS A 142 -25.81 -6.12 -20.46
CA HIS A 142 -24.77 -7.14 -20.29
C HIS A 142 -25.19 -8.45 -20.98
N TYR A 143 -24.28 -9.12 -21.69
CA TYR A 143 -24.59 -10.33 -22.46
C TYR A 143 -25.25 -11.45 -21.63
N ASN A 144 -24.91 -11.54 -20.34
CA ASN A 144 -25.43 -12.55 -19.41
C ASN A 144 -26.54 -12.03 -18.48
N ILE A 145 -27.22 -10.92 -18.82
CA ILE A 145 -28.13 -10.23 -17.89
C ILE A 145 -29.23 -11.13 -17.32
N SER A 146 -29.73 -12.09 -18.10
CA SER A 146 -30.80 -13.01 -17.68
C SER A 146 -30.40 -13.94 -16.53
N ASN A 147 -29.10 -14.22 -16.39
CA ASN A 147 -28.58 -15.14 -15.38
C ASN A 147 -27.97 -14.43 -14.17
N ILE A 148 -27.85 -13.09 -14.21
CA ILE A 148 -27.25 -12.32 -13.12
C ILE A 148 -28.18 -12.32 -11.91
N LYS A 149 -27.66 -12.74 -10.75
CA LYS A 149 -28.38 -12.76 -9.48
C LYS A 149 -27.68 -11.82 -8.49
N PRO A 150 -28.33 -10.75 -8.02
CA PRO A 150 -27.73 -9.85 -7.04
C PRO A 150 -27.29 -10.61 -5.79
N ARG A 151 -25.98 -10.65 -5.52
CA ARG A 151 -25.37 -11.31 -4.35
C ARG A 151 -24.37 -10.38 -3.65
N HIS A 152 -24.25 -10.51 -2.34
CA HIS A 152 -23.41 -9.61 -1.55
C HIS A 152 -21.91 -9.81 -1.89
N PRO A 153 -21.15 -8.74 -2.19
CA PRO A 153 -19.76 -8.86 -2.66
C PRO A 153 -18.80 -9.46 -1.63
N VAL A 154 -19.10 -9.32 -0.34
CA VAL A 154 -18.32 -9.96 0.75
C VAL A 154 -18.58 -11.46 0.82
N GLU A 155 -19.81 -11.92 0.57
CA GLU A 155 -20.14 -13.36 0.58
C GLU A 155 -19.46 -14.09 -0.59
N LEU A 156 -19.37 -13.42 -1.73
CA LEU A 156 -18.61 -13.90 -2.90
C LEU A 156 -17.08 -13.85 -2.67
N GLY A 157 -16.63 -13.21 -1.59
CA GLY A 157 -15.23 -13.01 -1.25
C GLY A 157 -14.49 -12.17 -2.29
N LEU A 158 -15.18 -11.17 -2.85
CA LEU A 158 -14.61 -10.19 -3.78
C LEU A 158 -14.04 -8.96 -3.04
N CYS A 159 -14.63 -8.60 -1.91
CA CYS A 159 -14.14 -7.55 -1.01
C CYS A 159 -14.26 -7.98 0.45
N THR A 160 -13.54 -7.31 1.35
CA THR A 160 -13.72 -7.45 2.80
C THR A 160 -14.85 -6.55 3.28
N SER A 161 -15.41 -6.86 4.45
CA SER A 161 -16.41 -6.00 5.12
C SER A 161 -15.86 -4.60 5.37
N GLU A 162 -14.61 -4.50 5.84
CA GLU A 162 -13.96 -3.21 6.07
C GLU A 162 -13.85 -2.35 4.81
N ASP A 163 -13.49 -2.97 3.67
CA ASP A 163 -13.31 -2.23 2.42
C ASP A 163 -14.66 -1.73 1.88
N LEU A 164 -15.72 -2.53 2.03
CA LEU A 164 -17.08 -2.12 1.69
C LEU A 164 -17.52 -0.93 2.53
N ASN A 165 -17.37 -0.99 3.86
CA ASN A 165 -17.73 0.11 4.76
C ASN A 165 -16.95 1.39 4.44
N LYS A 166 -15.63 1.29 4.21
CA LYS A 166 -14.80 2.44 3.80
C LYS A 166 -15.26 3.07 2.47
N ALA A 167 -15.77 2.26 1.54
CA ALA A 167 -16.29 2.76 0.27
C ALA A 167 -17.64 3.45 0.43
N LEU A 168 -18.52 2.93 1.29
CA LEU A 168 -19.81 3.53 1.63
C LEU A 168 -19.62 4.87 2.35
N GLU A 169 -18.77 4.94 3.38
CA GLU A 169 -18.46 6.22 4.06
C GLU A 169 -17.90 7.27 3.10
N LYS A 170 -17.07 6.86 2.13
CA LYS A 170 -16.55 7.76 1.10
C LYS A 170 -17.64 8.23 0.15
N ALA A 171 -18.60 7.37 -0.17
CA ALA A 171 -19.74 7.72 -0.99
C ALA A 171 -20.64 8.73 -0.27
N GLU A 172 -20.95 8.50 1.00
CA GLU A 172 -21.72 9.42 1.84
C GLU A 172 -21.03 10.78 1.97
N LYS A 173 -19.71 10.80 2.26
CA LYS A 173 -18.92 12.04 2.31
C LYS A 173 -18.90 12.77 0.97
N ALA A 174 -18.90 12.04 -0.15
CA ALA A 174 -18.95 12.63 -1.48
C ALA A 174 -20.36 13.16 -1.83
N ALA A 175 -21.42 12.47 -1.39
CA ALA A 175 -22.81 12.89 -1.55
C ALA A 175 -23.12 14.11 -0.69
N ALA A 176 -22.67 14.16 0.56
CA ALA A 176 -22.81 15.31 1.46
C ALA A 176 -22.11 16.57 0.92
N LYS A 177 -20.98 16.40 0.20
CA LYS A 177 -20.29 17.50 -0.49
C LYS A 177 -20.98 17.96 -1.78
N LYS A 178 -21.88 17.14 -2.35
CA LYS A 178 -22.64 17.43 -3.58
C LYS A 178 -24.06 17.89 -3.32
N ALA A 179 -24.57 17.77 -2.09
CA ALA A 179 -25.83 18.39 -1.72
C ALA A 179 -25.67 19.92 -1.87
N PRO A 180 -26.52 20.60 -2.68
CA PRO A 180 -26.49 22.05 -2.74
C PRO A 180 -26.83 22.56 -1.34
N LYS A 181 -26.14 23.62 -0.88
CA LYS A 181 -26.62 24.42 0.24
C LYS A 181 -28.07 24.78 -0.09
N LYS A 182 -29.05 24.21 0.62
CA LYS A 182 -30.40 24.76 0.62
C LYS A 182 -30.23 26.19 1.14
N GLU A 183 -30.38 27.16 0.25
CA GLU A 183 -30.59 28.54 0.66
C GLU A 183 -31.78 28.51 1.62
N VAL A 184 -31.49 28.83 2.87
CA VAL A 184 -32.52 29.07 3.88
C VAL A 184 -33.32 30.26 3.36
N PRO A 185 -34.65 30.17 3.23
CA PRO A 185 -35.45 31.32 2.84
C PRO A 185 -35.25 32.37 3.93
N THR A 186 -34.65 33.49 3.58
CA THR A 186 -34.55 34.65 4.47
C THR A 186 -35.94 35.27 4.57
N ASP A 187 -36.65 34.94 5.65
CA ASP A 187 -37.77 35.75 6.15
C ASP A 187 -37.24 37.14 6.49
N ASN A 188 -37.23 38.05 5.51
CA ASN A 188 -36.95 39.47 5.72
C ASN A 188 -37.66 40.31 4.64
N ALA A 189 -38.97 40.08 4.48
CA ALA A 189 -39.84 40.89 3.63
C ALA A 189 -41.09 41.40 4.39
N ALA A 190 -40.97 41.59 5.71
CA ALA A 190 -42.06 42.14 6.53
C ALA A 190 -41.69 43.42 7.31
N ALA A 191 -40.50 44.01 7.09
CA ALA A 191 -40.02 45.16 7.87
C ALA A 191 -39.90 46.49 7.10
N GLU A 192 -40.27 46.55 5.82
CA GLU A 192 -40.19 47.80 5.02
C GLU A 192 -41.56 48.43 4.71
N ALA A 193 -42.64 48.01 5.38
CA ALA A 193 -43.98 48.61 5.19
C ALA A 193 -44.39 49.63 6.27
N GLU A 194 -43.60 49.86 7.32
CA GLU A 194 -43.97 50.77 8.43
C GLU A 194 -43.17 52.09 8.50
N ALA A 195 -42.23 52.35 7.58
CA ALA A 195 -41.41 53.57 7.61
C ALA A 195 -41.90 54.73 6.70
N GLU A 196 -42.94 54.53 5.88
CA GLU A 196 -43.48 55.59 5.00
C GLU A 196 -44.79 56.22 5.51
N ALA A 197 -45.16 55.97 6.77
CA ALA A 197 -46.33 56.58 7.44
C ALA A 197 -45.95 57.64 8.50
N GLN A 198 -44.67 58.00 8.63
CA GLN A 198 -44.18 59.02 9.58
C GLN A 198 -43.40 60.17 8.92
N SER A 199 -43.75 60.50 7.67
CA SER A 199 -43.44 61.81 7.09
C SER A 199 -44.67 62.36 6.37
N ALA A 200 -45.72 62.56 7.15
CA ALA A 200 -46.76 63.56 6.88
C ALA A 200 -46.36 64.87 7.57
#